data_AF-A0A7W3P4S8-F1
#
_entry.id   AF-A0A7W3P4S8-F1
#
_cell.length_a   1.000
_cell.length_b   1.000
_cell.length_c   1.000
_cell.angle_alpha   90.00
_cell.angle_beta   90.00
_cell.angle_gamma   90.00
#
_symmetry.space_group_name_H-M   'P 1'
#
loop_
_entity.id
_entity.type
_entity.pdbx_description
1 polymer ?
#
loop_
_entity_poly.entity_id
_entity_poly.type
_entity_poly.pdbx_seq_one_letter_code
_entity_poly.pdbx_strand_id
1 'polypeptide(L)'
;MARERTRVLARHMAEVVTEPEQRSWLSHGLVGLAVASAGLALVAAGSLLEPTTAAGSQTTAPTVSTGTRTGTVDPAFDVTAQDVRGTPLPGAVANARAQGLQRSYLLAGAAATTLDLAQTLQQQQREQQLSSLHQTIDQTAAQIAQQQQDDQIARQVAAEMAARADAFRVEARAAALAATEAAAADASTATATGSWLPADTAALPPITTAVSPIAAATYGAAFGDVGPMWARYHTGLDFHAGLGEPIRAVADGVVTLAGRNGDSWAGLHVAVQHAGGWTTMDAHLSAIQVQVGQRVRAGDVIGLVGATGNVTGPHLHFEVYPPGVRPGDVYRAVNPLPWLEHYGVQLRRS
;
A
#
# COMPACT_ATOMS: atom_id res chain seq x y z
N MET A 1 -14.20 -31.79 26.89
CA MET A 1 -14.09 -31.78 25.41
C MET A 1 -13.54 -30.44 24.88
N ALA A 2 -12.39 -29.99 25.40
CA ALA A 2 -11.73 -28.75 24.96
C ALA A 2 -10.21 -28.93 24.75
N ARG A 3 -9.72 -30.18 24.81
CA ARG A 3 -8.30 -30.52 24.62
C ARG A 3 -8.03 -31.35 23.35
N GLU A 4 -9.06 -31.58 22.53
CA GLU A 4 -8.96 -32.41 21.31
C GLU A 4 -9.07 -31.59 20.01
N ARG A 5 -9.37 -30.29 20.11
CA ARG A 5 -9.47 -29.38 18.95
C ARG A 5 -8.15 -28.66 18.61
N THR A 6 -7.12 -28.80 19.43
CA THR A 6 -5.81 -28.14 19.20
C THR A 6 -4.80 -29.03 18.47
N ARG A 7 -5.13 -30.30 18.18
CA ARG A 7 -4.21 -31.25 17.51
C ARG A 7 -4.49 -31.51 16.03
N VAL A 8 -5.61 -31.04 15.49
CA VAL A 8 -5.94 -31.20 14.05
C VAL A 8 -5.46 -30.00 13.22
N LEU A 9 -5.31 -28.82 13.83
CA LEU A 9 -4.76 -27.62 13.18
C LEU A 9 -3.23 -27.61 13.01
N ALA A 10 -2.52 -28.52 13.68
CA ALA A 10 -1.05 -28.62 13.61
C ALA A 10 -0.53 -29.57 12.50
N ARG A 11 -1.42 -30.19 11.70
CA ARG A 11 -1.04 -31.21 10.69
C ARG A 11 -1.38 -30.84 9.23
N HIS A 12 -1.69 -29.59 8.94
CA HIS A 12 -1.92 -29.14 7.55
C HIS A 12 -1.12 -27.90 7.14
N MET A 13 -0.16 -27.46 7.96
CA MET A 13 0.79 -26.40 7.60
C MET A 13 2.19 -26.93 7.22
N ALA A 14 2.34 -28.23 6.97
CA ALA A 14 3.65 -28.86 6.76
C ALA A 14 3.87 -29.47 5.36
N GLU A 15 2.98 -29.27 4.38
CA GLU A 15 3.14 -29.84 3.04
C GLU A 15 2.66 -28.89 1.93
N VAL A 16 3.36 -27.77 1.73
CA VAL A 16 3.44 -27.10 0.41
C VAL A 16 4.77 -26.34 0.33
N VAL A 17 5.90 -27.04 0.12
CA VAL A 17 7.10 -26.44 -0.49
C VAL A 17 7.87 -27.54 -1.21
N THR A 18 7.57 -27.78 -2.48
CA THR A 18 8.51 -28.33 -3.46
C THR A 18 8.09 -27.86 -4.85
N GLU A 19 8.59 -26.71 -5.31
CA GLU A 19 8.99 -26.43 -6.70
C GLU A 19 9.59 -25.01 -6.84
N PRO A 20 10.58 -24.77 -7.72
CA PRO A 20 11.58 -23.70 -7.54
C PRO A 20 11.33 -22.39 -8.32
N GLU A 21 10.18 -22.15 -8.94
CA GLU A 21 10.01 -21.01 -9.88
C GLU A 21 9.15 -19.83 -9.40
N GLN A 22 9.10 -19.54 -8.10
CA GLN A 22 8.52 -18.28 -7.61
C GLN A 22 9.44 -17.52 -6.63
N ARG A 23 10.66 -17.23 -7.07
CA ARG A 23 11.57 -16.27 -6.43
C ARG A 23 11.73 -15.03 -7.31
N SER A 24 10.77 -14.12 -7.28
CA SER A 24 11.01 -12.75 -7.81
C SER A 24 10.19 -11.64 -7.15
N TRP A 25 9.16 -11.95 -6.36
CA TRP A 25 8.26 -10.91 -5.83
C TRP A 25 8.33 -10.70 -4.31
N LEU A 26 9.26 -11.36 -3.61
CA LEU A 26 9.52 -11.17 -2.17
C LEU A 26 10.85 -10.47 -1.86
N SER A 27 11.65 -10.08 -2.86
CA SER A 27 12.93 -9.40 -2.67
C SER A 27 12.86 -7.86 -2.64
N HIS A 28 11.73 -7.25 -3.00
CA HIS A 28 11.61 -5.77 -3.07
C HIS A 28 10.75 -5.14 -1.96
N GLY A 29 10.12 -5.94 -1.09
CA GLY A 29 9.27 -5.44 0.01
C GLY A 29 9.94 -5.41 1.40
N LEU A 30 11.17 -5.90 1.55
CA LEU A 30 11.83 -6.04 2.86
C LEU A 30 13.00 -5.07 3.11
N VAL A 31 13.27 -4.12 2.21
CA VAL A 31 14.30 -3.08 2.42
C VAL A 31 13.78 -1.89 3.25
N GLY A 32 12.46 -1.77 3.44
CA GLY A 32 11.84 -0.67 4.20
C GLY A 32 11.78 -0.83 5.72
N LEU A 33 12.21 -1.97 6.29
CA LEU A 33 12.02 -2.26 7.73
C LEU A 33 13.32 -2.39 8.54
N ALA A 34 14.43 -1.84 8.05
CA ALA A 34 15.75 -1.91 8.72
C ALA A 34 16.32 -0.56 9.18
N VAL A 35 15.59 0.57 9.04
CA VAL A 35 16.08 1.90 9.45
C VAL A 35 15.38 2.45 10.72
N ALA A 36 14.36 1.76 11.25
CA ALA A 36 13.62 2.21 12.42
C ALA A 36 14.16 1.73 13.80
N SER A 37 15.34 1.09 13.87
CA SER A 37 15.86 0.50 15.11
C SER A 37 17.29 0.91 15.50
N ALA A 38 17.76 2.08 15.06
CA ALA A 38 19.06 2.64 15.49
C ALA A 38 18.96 3.98 16.24
N GLY A 39 17.76 4.39 16.68
CA GLY A 39 17.52 5.71 17.28
C GLY A 39 17.26 5.75 18.79
N LEU A 40 17.28 4.61 19.51
CA LEU A 40 16.83 4.58 20.90
C LEU A 40 17.70 3.70 21.82
N ALA A 41 18.99 3.99 21.91
CA ALA A 41 19.83 3.46 23.00
C ALA A 41 21.13 4.28 23.16
N LEU A 42 21.07 5.47 23.77
CA LEU A 42 22.14 5.99 24.65
C LEU A 42 21.72 7.27 25.40
N VAL A 43 20.70 7.21 26.25
CA VAL A 43 20.48 8.20 27.33
C VAL A 43 20.06 7.45 28.59
N ALA A 44 21.00 6.74 29.21
CA ALA A 44 20.86 6.20 30.57
C ALA A 44 22.20 5.64 31.10
N ALA A 45 23.22 6.48 31.24
CA ALA A 45 24.33 6.23 32.18
C ALA A 45 25.16 7.51 32.33
N GLY A 46 25.09 8.17 33.48
CA GLY A 46 26.02 9.25 33.82
C GLY A 46 25.46 10.48 34.52
N SER A 47 24.41 10.34 35.33
CA SER A 47 23.99 11.43 36.24
C SER A 47 23.70 10.87 37.64
N LEU A 48 24.75 10.57 38.39
CA LEU A 48 24.71 10.57 39.84
C LEU A 48 26.06 11.08 40.33
N LEU A 49 26.09 12.38 40.63
CA LEU A 49 26.88 13.06 41.68
C LEU A 49 26.79 14.56 41.40
N GLU A 50 25.74 15.21 41.91
CA GLU A 50 25.78 16.65 42.17
C GLU A 50 26.59 16.90 43.45
N PRO A 51 27.24 18.07 43.56
CA PRO A 51 27.16 18.84 44.78
C PRO A 51 26.43 20.16 44.52
N THR A 52 25.29 20.26 45.19
CA THR A 52 24.65 21.45 45.80
C THR A 52 25.11 22.84 45.35
N THR A 53 24.13 23.60 44.86
CA THR A 53 24.12 25.06 44.76
C THR A 53 24.43 25.74 46.11
N ALA A 54 25.38 26.67 46.11
CA ALA A 54 25.42 27.77 47.06
C ALA A 54 25.43 29.10 46.28
N ALA A 55 24.54 29.99 46.70
CA ALA A 55 24.23 31.25 46.06
C ALA A 55 25.37 32.28 46.11
N GLY A 56 25.43 33.11 45.07
CA GLY A 56 25.77 34.53 45.10
C GLY A 56 26.96 35.00 45.94
N SER A 57 28.10 35.25 45.29
CA SER A 57 28.87 36.47 45.53
C SER A 57 29.73 36.81 44.31
N GLN A 58 29.72 38.08 43.94
CA GLN A 58 30.59 38.66 42.93
C GLN A 58 32.05 38.41 43.30
N THR A 59 32.84 37.82 42.42
CA THR A 59 34.29 38.05 42.40
C THR A 59 34.78 37.93 40.96
N THR A 60 35.35 39.03 40.50
CA THR A 60 36.02 39.23 39.21
C THR A 60 37.04 38.12 38.92
N ALA A 61 36.86 37.38 37.83
CA ALA A 61 37.93 36.55 37.27
C ALA A 61 39.01 37.46 36.67
N PRO A 62 40.31 37.26 36.97
CA PRO A 62 41.35 38.05 36.36
C PRO A 62 41.38 37.74 34.86
N THR A 63 41.22 38.77 34.05
CA THR A 63 41.64 38.73 32.65
C THR A 63 43.16 38.59 32.65
N VAL A 64 43.68 37.38 32.48
CA VAL A 64 45.07 37.20 32.11
C VAL A 64 45.15 37.57 30.63
N SER A 65 45.45 38.85 30.39
CA SER A 65 45.94 39.32 29.11
C SER A 65 47.20 38.51 28.79
N THR A 66 47.09 37.55 27.89
CA THR A 66 48.24 36.95 27.20
C THR A 66 48.78 37.99 26.23
N GLY A 67 49.38 39.03 26.79
CA GLY A 67 50.30 39.86 26.04
C GLY A 67 51.39 38.93 25.52
N THR A 68 51.40 38.69 24.22
CA THR A 68 52.55 38.18 23.49
C THR A 68 53.70 39.17 23.69
N ARG A 69 54.42 39.03 24.80
CA ARG A 69 55.71 39.69 24.95
C ARG A 69 56.67 38.89 24.09
N THR A 70 56.76 39.28 22.82
CA THR A 70 57.95 39.10 22.00
C THR A 70 59.09 39.85 22.66
N GLY A 71 59.60 39.31 23.77
CA GLY A 71 60.78 39.80 24.45
C GLY A 71 61.91 38.84 24.15
N THR A 72 62.90 39.32 23.40
CA THR A 72 64.27 38.79 23.47
C THR A 72 64.61 38.53 24.93
N VAL A 73 64.99 37.29 25.25
CA VAL A 73 65.44 36.90 26.60
C VAL A 73 66.64 37.76 26.95
N ASP A 74 66.50 38.63 27.94
CA ASP A 74 67.61 39.37 28.52
C ASP A 74 68.54 38.36 29.22
N PRO A 75 69.82 38.20 28.83
CA PRO A 75 70.69 37.17 29.39
C PRO A 75 71.15 37.45 30.84
N ALA A 76 70.75 38.59 31.44
CA ALA A 76 71.13 38.97 32.79
C ALA A 76 70.01 38.66 33.81
N PHE A 77 69.68 37.38 33.99
CA PHE A 77 68.98 36.95 35.21
C PHE A 77 70.03 36.78 36.32
N ASP A 78 70.29 37.83 37.10
CA ASP A 78 71.15 37.73 38.29
C ASP A 78 70.36 37.05 39.41
N VAL A 79 70.56 35.74 39.57
CA VAL A 79 69.98 34.97 40.67
C VAL A 79 71.02 34.93 41.79
N THR A 80 70.99 35.90 42.71
CA THR A 80 71.73 35.78 43.97
C THR A 80 71.13 34.65 44.80
N ALA A 81 71.68 33.45 44.69
CA ALA A 81 71.21 32.28 45.41
C ALA A 81 71.74 32.32 46.86
N GLN A 82 70.86 32.58 47.82
CA GLN A 82 71.17 32.62 49.25
C GLN A 82 70.67 31.36 49.98
N ASP A 83 71.30 30.98 51.11
CA ASP A 83 70.78 29.97 52.04
C ASP A 83 69.57 30.50 52.84
N VAL A 84 68.98 29.66 53.70
CA VAL A 84 67.82 30.02 54.53
C VAL A 84 68.11 31.18 55.53
N ARG A 85 69.39 31.57 55.69
CA ARG A 85 69.88 32.64 56.56
C ARG A 85 70.40 33.85 55.76
N GLY A 86 70.16 33.91 54.46
CA GLY A 86 70.54 35.05 53.61
C GLY A 86 72.01 35.08 53.19
N THR A 87 72.77 33.99 53.41
CA THR A 87 74.20 33.94 53.02
C THR A 87 74.39 33.47 51.58
N PRO A 88 75.30 34.06 50.78
CA PRO A 88 75.55 33.63 49.39
C PRO A 88 76.03 32.17 49.33
N LEU A 89 75.44 31.37 48.45
CA LEU A 89 75.85 29.97 48.24
C LEU A 89 77.20 29.88 47.49
N PRO A 90 78.06 28.87 47.76
CA PRO A 90 79.27 28.62 46.98
C PRO A 90 78.96 28.44 45.49
N GLY A 91 79.80 28.98 44.61
CA GLY A 91 79.51 29.09 43.16
C GLY A 91 79.08 27.80 42.45
N ALA A 92 79.62 26.63 42.85
CA ALA A 92 79.21 25.34 42.28
C ALA A 92 77.77 24.94 42.68
N VAL A 93 77.36 25.25 43.91
CA VAL A 93 76.01 24.94 44.44
C VAL A 93 74.97 25.93 43.90
N ALA A 94 75.36 27.21 43.78
CA ALA A 94 74.54 28.23 43.11
C ALA A 94 74.29 27.88 41.63
N ASN A 95 75.33 27.45 40.91
CA ASN A 95 75.21 27.01 39.52
C ASN A 95 74.33 25.76 39.37
N ALA A 96 74.48 24.75 40.23
CA ALA A 96 73.65 23.55 40.18
C ALA A 96 72.16 23.86 40.45
N ARG A 97 71.85 24.77 41.40
CA ARG A 97 70.48 25.26 41.63
C ARG A 97 69.93 26.04 40.45
N ALA A 98 70.72 26.93 39.84
CA ALA A 98 70.31 27.69 38.67
C ALA A 98 70.01 26.78 37.46
N GLN A 99 70.84 25.76 37.22
CA GLN A 99 70.61 24.76 36.18
C GLN A 99 69.38 23.89 36.45
N GLY A 100 69.12 23.51 37.71
CA GLY A 100 67.92 22.77 38.11
C GLY A 100 66.63 23.56 37.89
N LEU A 101 66.63 24.85 38.24
CA LEU A 101 65.50 25.76 38.00
C LEU A 101 65.27 25.99 36.50
N GLN A 102 66.33 26.22 35.70
CA GLN A 102 66.19 26.33 34.24
C GLN A 102 65.56 25.08 33.63
N ARG A 103 65.95 23.88 34.05
CA ARG A 103 65.34 22.63 33.59
C ARG A 103 63.87 22.51 33.98
N SER A 104 63.49 22.90 35.19
CA SER A 104 62.08 22.85 35.62
C SER A 104 61.21 23.84 34.85
N TYR A 105 61.72 25.06 34.55
CA TYR A 105 61.02 26.01 33.68
C TYR A 105 60.86 25.51 32.24
N LEU A 106 61.89 24.89 31.66
CA LEU A 106 61.81 24.31 30.32
C LEU A 106 60.80 23.17 30.23
N LEU A 107 60.78 22.27 31.22
CA LEU A 107 59.82 21.16 31.30
C LEU A 107 58.38 21.66 31.52
N ALA A 108 58.19 22.67 32.37
CA ALA A 108 56.89 23.28 32.59
C ALA A 108 56.38 24.00 31.33
N GLY A 109 57.25 24.71 30.61
CA GLY A 109 56.93 25.33 29.31
C GLY A 109 56.55 24.30 28.25
N ALA A 110 57.30 23.20 28.15
CA ALA A 110 57.00 22.09 27.23
C ALA A 110 55.65 21.43 27.56
N ALA A 111 55.36 21.17 28.84
CA ALA A 111 54.08 20.60 29.27
C ALA A 111 52.88 21.54 29.04
N ALA A 112 53.07 22.85 29.22
CA ALA A 112 52.04 23.85 28.90
C ALA A 112 51.76 23.88 27.39
N THR A 113 52.80 23.81 26.54
CA THR A 113 52.61 23.78 25.08
C THR A 113 51.95 22.51 24.57
N THR A 114 52.21 21.33 25.17
CA THR A 114 51.55 20.09 24.76
C THR A 114 50.08 20.05 25.20
N LEU A 115 49.75 20.63 26.35
CA LEU A 115 48.36 20.77 26.81
C LEU A 115 47.57 21.71 25.89
N ASP A 116 48.13 22.86 25.53
CA ASP A 116 47.51 23.83 24.62
C ASP A 116 47.29 23.23 23.21
N LEU A 117 48.27 22.47 22.71
CA LEU A 117 48.12 21.73 21.45
C LEU A 117 47.03 20.66 21.54
N ALA A 118 46.97 19.88 22.62
CA ALA A 118 45.94 18.87 22.81
C ALA A 118 44.54 19.50 22.89
N GLN A 119 44.40 20.61 23.60
CA GLN A 119 43.15 21.38 23.68
C GLN A 119 42.75 21.93 22.30
N THR A 120 43.71 22.47 21.55
CA THR A 120 43.47 23.00 20.19
C THR A 120 43.04 21.89 19.23
N LEU A 121 43.69 20.72 19.26
CA LEU A 121 43.29 19.58 18.44
C LEU A 121 41.90 19.07 18.81
N GLN A 122 41.57 19.01 20.10
CA GLN A 122 40.24 18.62 20.56
C GLN A 122 39.17 19.63 20.13
N GLN A 123 39.50 20.94 20.16
CA GLN A 123 38.64 22.00 19.64
C GLN A 123 38.38 21.82 18.13
N GLN A 124 39.44 21.61 17.34
CA GLN A 124 39.33 21.37 15.90
C GLN A 124 38.50 20.13 15.57
N GLN A 125 38.69 19.03 16.31
CA GLN A 125 37.88 17.82 16.15
C GLN A 125 36.41 18.07 16.45
N ARG A 126 36.10 18.85 17.51
CA ARG A 126 34.72 19.22 17.85
C ARG A 126 34.09 20.07 16.76
N GLU A 127 34.82 21.03 16.21
CA GLU A 127 34.34 21.89 15.11
C GLU A 127 34.07 21.07 13.85
N GLN A 128 34.94 20.13 13.51
CA GLN A 128 34.72 19.19 12.39
C GLN A 128 33.48 18.30 12.62
N GLN A 129 33.30 17.79 13.84
CA GLN A 129 32.10 17.02 14.22
C GLN A 129 30.81 17.85 14.14
N LEU A 130 30.85 19.12 14.58
CA LEU A 130 29.69 20.01 14.47
C LEU A 130 29.37 20.34 13.01
N SER A 131 30.38 20.58 12.18
CA SER A 131 30.20 20.83 10.75
C SER A 131 29.59 19.63 10.03
N SER A 132 30.06 18.41 10.32
CA SER A 132 29.51 17.20 9.69
C SER A 132 28.08 16.90 10.15
N LEU A 133 27.77 17.17 11.42
CA LEU A 133 26.41 17.06 11.94
C LEU A 133 25.47 18.05 11.25
N HIS A 134 25.90 19.30 11.06
CA HIS A 134 25.09 20.31 10.38
C HIS A 134 24.79 19.90 8.93
N GLN A 135 25.82 19.44 8.21
CA GLN A 135 25.65 18.94 6.84
C GLN A 135 24.67 17.76 6.78
N THR A 136 24.72 16.86 7.77
CA THR A 136 23.81 15.71 7.85
C THR A 136 22.37 16.15 8.12
N ILE A 137 22.17 17.14 8.99
CA ILE A 137 20.86 17.72 9.28
C ILE A 137 20.28 18.36 8.01
N ASP A 138 21.07 19.15 7.30
CA ASP A 138 20.65 19.82 6.06
C ASP A 138 20.27 18.81 4.98
N GLN A 139 21.07 17.76 4.80
CA GLN A 139 20.78 16.66 3.88
C GLN A 139 19.49 15.92 4.24
N THR A 140 19.30 15.62 5.53
CA THR A 140 18.10 14.92 6.01
C THR A 140 16.87 15.80 5.84
N ALA A 141 16.98 17.10 6.13
CA ALA A 141 15.90 18.05 5.92
C ALA A 141 15.50 18.14 4.45
N ALA A 142 16.47 18.18 3.52
CA ALA A 142 16.22 18.16 2.09
C ALA A 142 15.55 16.85 1.63
N GLN A 143 15.95 15.70 2.16
CA GLN A 143 15.32 14.41 1.86
C GLN A 143 13.87 14.35 2.36
N ILE A 144 13.60 14.84 3.57
CA ILE A 144 12.23 14.91 4.11
C ILE A 144 11.35 15.83 3.25
N ALA A 145 11.88 16.99 2.83
CA ALA A 145 11.15 17.91 1.96
C ALA A 145 10.81 17.26 0.60
N GLN A 146 11.77 16.52 0.01
CA GLN A 146 11.53 15.79 -1.23
C GLN A 146 10.46 14.71 -1.06
N GLN A 147 10.56 13.90 0.01
CA GLN A 147 9.56 12.86 0.29
C GLN A 147 8.16 13.46 0.48
N GLN A 148 8.06 14.60 1.18
CA GLN A 148 6.78 15.29 1.36
C GLN A 148 6.22 15.81 0.03
N GLN A 149 7.07 16.27 -0.88
CA GLN A 149 6.65 16.69 -2.22
C GLN A 149 6.17 15.51 -3.06
N ASP A 150 6.89 14.39 -3.05
CA ASP A 150 6.51 13.17 -3.76
C ASP A 150 5.17 12.62 -3.25
N ASP A 151 4.96 12.61 -1.93
CA ASP A 151 3.70 12.23 -1.30
C ASP A 151 2.54 13.16 -1.70
N GLN A 152 2.80 14.47 -1.83
CA GLN A 152 1.79 15.43 -2.28
C GLN A 152 1.41 15.18 -3.75
N ILE A 153 2.40 14.94 -4.62
CA ILE A 153 2.16 14.61 -6.03
C ILE A 153 1.36 13.31 -6.13
N ALA A 154 1.73 12.27 -5.38
CA ALA A 154 1.00 11.01 -5.36
C ALA A 154 -0.47 11.19 -4.94
N ARG A 155 -0.73 12.02 -3.92
CA ARG A 155 -2.10 12.35 -3.48
C ARG A 155 -2.87 13.14 -4.54
N GLN A 156 -2.23 14.09 -5.21
CA GLN A 156 -2.85 14.87 -6.29
C GLN A 156 -3.23 13.96 -7.47
N VAL A 157 -2.32 13.09 -7.90
CA VAL A 157 -2.60 12.11 -8.96
C VAL A 157 -3.73 11.17 -8.54
N ALA A 158 -3.71 10.63 -7.33
CA ALA A 158 -4.79 9.77 -6.83
C ALA A 158 -6.15 10.49 -6.79
N ALA A 159 -6.17 11.75 -6.34
CA ALA A 159 -7.38 12.57 -6.32
C ALA A 159 -7.89 12.89 -7.74
N GLU A 160 -6.99 13.19 -8.67
CA GLU A 160 -7.35 13.43 -10.07
C GLU A 160 -7.90 12.16 -10.74
N MET A 161 -7.30 10.99 -10.47
CA MET A 161 -7.82 9.71 -10.96
C MET A 161 -9.19 9.38 -10.36
N ALA A 162 -9.40 9.64 -9.07
CA ALA A 162 -10.71 9.50 -8.44
C ALA A 162 -11.76 10.45 -9.06
N ALA A 163 -11.39 11.72 -9.28
CA ALA A 163 -12.27 12.70 -9.92
C ALA A 163 -12.59 12.33 -11.38
N ARG A 164 -11.62 11.80 -12.14
CA ARG A 164 -11.84 11.27 -13.50
C ARG A 164 -12.77 10.06 -13.48
N ALA A 165 -12.59 9.15 -12.51
CA ALA A 165 -13.49 8.01 -12.34
C ALA A 165 -14.91 8.45 -11.96
N ASP A 166 -15.05 9.46 -11.10
CA ASP A 166 -16.36 10.03 -10.73
C ASP A 166 -17.01 10.77 -11.90
N ALA A 167 -16.24 11.53 -12.69
CA ALA A 167 -16.74 12.15 -13.92
C ALA A 167 -17.22 11.09 -14.92
N PHE A 168 -16.45 10.02 -15.12
CA PHE A 168 -16.86 8.88 -15.95
C PHE A 168 -18.12 8.21 -15.40
N ARG A 169 -18.26 8.04 -14.08
CA ARG A 169 -19.48 7.51 -13.44
C ARG A 169 -20.68 8.41 -13.66
N VAL A 170 -20.53 9.73 -13.55
CA VAL A 170 -21.61 10.70 -13.78
C VAL A 170 -22.04 10.70 -15.23
N GLU A 171 -21.07 10.69 -16.17
CA GLU A 171 -21.35 10.65 -17.61
C GLU A 171 -21.97 9.31 -18.02
N ALA A 172 -21.43 8.18 -17.55
CA ALA A 172 -22.01 6.86 -17.76
C ALA A 172 -23.41 6.75 -17.15
N ARG A 173 -23.66 7.34 -15.97
CA ARG A 173 -24.99 7.40 -15.36
C ARG A 173 -25.94 8.29 -16.14
N ALA A 174 -25.48 9.43 -16.66
CA ALA A 174 -26.29 10.31 -17.51
C ALA A 174 -26.63 9.63 -18.85
N ALA A 175 -25.66 8.95 -19.48
CA ALA A 175 -25.87 8.16 -20.68
C ALA A 175 -26.81 6.96 -20.42
N ALA A 176 -26.65 6.27 -19.27
CA ALA A 176 -27.54 5.20 -18.86
C ALA A 176 -28.95 5.71 -18.55
N LEU A 177 -29.10 6.89 -17.92
CA LEU A 177 -30.39 7.53 -17.67
C LEU A 177 -31.06 7.92 -18.99
N ALA A 178 -30.33 8.54 -19.92
CA ALA A 178 -30.83 8.87 -21.26
C ALA A 178 -31.24 7.62 -22.05
N ALA A 179 -30.46 6.54 -21.96
CA ALA A 179 -30.81 5.25 -22.56
C ALA A 179 -32.04 4.62 -21.87
N THR A 180 -32.18 4.76 -20.54
CA THR A 180 -33.38 4.29 -19.83
C THR A 180 -34.61 5.15 -20.10
N GLU A 181 -34.49 6.45 -20.38
CA GLU A 181 -35.61 7.30 -20.77
C GLU A 181 -36.05 6.98 -22.20
N ALA A 182 -35.10 6.71 -23.11
CA ALA A 182 -35.40 6.20 -24.44
C ALA A 182 -36.05 4.80 -24.41
N ALA A 183 -35.60 3.92 -23.51
CA ALA A 183 -36.18 2.58 -23.34
C ALA A 183 -37.50 2.60 -22.54
N ALA A 184 -37.70 3.53 -21.61
CA ALA A 184 -38.93 3.67 -20.82
C ALA A 184 -40.10 4.23 -21.66
N ALA A 185 -39.80 4.99 -22.72
CA ALA A 185 -40.80 5.40 -23.71
C ALA A 185 -41.35 4.20 -24.52
N ASP A 186 -40.60 3.09 -24.62
CA ASP A 186 -40.99 1.88 -25.34
C ASP A 186 -41.49 0.75 -24.39
N ALA A 187 -41.14 0.82 -23.10
CA ALA A 187 -41.42 -0.21 -22.11
C ALA A 187 -42.70 0.01 -21.26
N SER A 188 -43.58 0.95 -21.62
CA SER A 188 -44.83 1.20 -20.87
C SER A 188 -45.88 0.06 -20.93
N THR A 189 -45.49 -1.13 -21.36
CA THR A 189 -46.37 -2.32 -21.46
C THR A 189 -45.84 -3.58 -20.76
N ALA A 190 -44.76 -3.52 -19.98
CA ALA A 190 -44.26 -4.69 -19.25
C ALA A 190 -44.16 -4.46 -17.74
N THR A 191 -45.29 -4.16 -17.09
CA THR A 191 -45.43 -4.34 -15.64
C THR A 191 -45.62 -5.83 -15.35
N ALA A 192 -44.53 -6.59 -15.28
CA ALA A 192 -44.55 -7.93 -14.71
C ALA A 192 -43.82 -7.90 -13.36
N THR A 193 -44.54 -7.54 -12.30
CA THR A 193 -44.24 -8.01 -10.94
C THR A 193 -44.47 -9.52 -10.89
N GLY A 194 -43.59 -10.29 -11.53
CA GLY A 194 -43.66 -11.75 -11.57
C GLY A 194 -42.79 -12.33 -10.47
N SER A 195 -43.42 -12.95 -9.46
CA SER A 195 -42.74 -13.97 -8.65
C SER A 195 -42.11 -14.98 -9.60
N TRP A 196 -40.82 -15.30 -9.43
CA TRP A 196 -40.15 -16.32 -10.25
C TRP A 196 -40.98 -17.61 -10.19
N LEU A 197 -41.41 -18.10 -11.36
CA LEU A 197 -42.06 -19.39 -11.53
C LEU A 197 -41.19 -20.22 -12.47
N PRO A 198 -40.68 -21.38 -12.04
CA PRO A 198 -39.95 -22.27 -12.94
C PRO A 198 -40.87 -22.69 -14.09
N ALA A 199 -40.32 -22.69 -15.31
CA ALA A 199 -41.01 -23.20 -16.49
C ALA A 199 -41.05 -24.73 -16.47
N ASP A 200 -42.01 -25.33 -17.18
CA ASP A 200 -41.95 -26.76 -17.45
C ASP A 200 -40.85 -27.04 -18.48
N THR A 201 -39.71 -27.54 -17.99
CA THR A 201 -38.54 -27.87 -18.81
C THR A 201 -38.57 -29.28 -19.36
N ALA A 202 -39.56 -30.11 -19.02
CA ALA A 202 -39.60 -31.53 -19.41
C ALA A 202 -39.68 -31.73 -20.93
N ALA A 203 -40.25 -30.74 -21.64
CA ALA A 203 -40.39 -30.73 -23.09
C ALA A 203 -39.26 -29.96 -23.81
N LEU A 204 -38.25 -29.45 -23.10
CA LEU A 204 -37.10 -28.79 -23.74
C LEU A 204 -36.10 -29.82 -24.27
N PRO A 205 -35.47 -29.56 -25.43
CA PRO A 205 -34.40 -30.41 -25.93
C PRO A 205 -33.24 -30.41 -24.91
N PRO A 206 -32.57 -31.55 -24.69
CA PRO A 206 -31.42 -31.61 -23.80
C PRO A 206 -30.32 -30.66 -24.31
N ILE A 207 -29.61 -30.02 -23.38
CA ILE A 207 -28.46 -29.19 -23.73
C ILE A 207 -27.37 -30.13 -24.26
N THR A 208 -27.10 -30.04 -25.56
CA THR A 208 -26.04 -30.81 -26.23
C THR A 208 -24.86 -29.93 -26.61
N THR A 209 -25.14 -28.67 -26.91
CA THR A 209 -24.17 -27.63 -27.23
C THR A 209 -24.66 -26.30 -26.66
N ALA A 210 -23.72 -25.40 -26.39
CA ALA A 210 -23.99 -24.03 -26.03
C ALA A 210 -23.20 -23.07 -26.94
N VAL A 211 -23.64 -21.82 -27.00
CA VAL A 211 -22.93 -20.72 -27.66
C VAL A 211 -22.45 -19.72 -26.61
N SER A 212 -21.41 -18.95 -26.95
CA SER A 212 -21.01 -17.82 -26.11
C SER A 212 -22.13 -16.75 -26.09
N PRO A 213 -22.46 -16.15 -24.93
CA PRO A 213 -23.49 -15.13 -24.85
C PRO A 213 -23.09 -13.83 -25.58
N ILE A 214 -21.78 -13.63 -25.80
CA ILE A 214 -21.18 -12.48 -26.49
C ILE A 214 -20.29 -12.99 -27.63
N ALA A 215 -20.24 -12.26 -28.75
CA ALA A 215 -19.53 -12.70 -29.95
C ALA A 215 -18.01 -12.85 -29.74
N ALA A 216 -17.40 -11.97 -28.95
CA ALA A 216 -15.96 -11.97 -28.69
C ALA A 216 -15.48 -13.18 -27.87
N ALA A 217 -16.37 -13.83 -27.10
CA ALA A 217 -16.03 -14.96 -26.22
C ALA A 217 -14.86 -14.70 -25.25
N THR A 218 -14.70 -13.45 -24.82
CA THR A 218 -13.66 -13.01 -23.88
C THR A 218 -14.28 -12.52 -22.57
N TYR A 219 -13.66 -12.87 -21.45
CA TYR A 219 -14.08 -12.44 -20.11
C TYR A 219 -12.91 -11.89 -19.30
N GLY A 220 -13.21 -10.98 -18.39
CA GLY A 220 -12.23 -10.37 -17.48
C GLY A 220 -12.32 -10.94 -16.08
N ALA A 221 -13.36 -10.53 -15.33
CA ALA A 221 -13.59 -11.01 -13.97
C ALA A 221 -14.21 -12.42 -13.98
N ALA A 222 -13.60 -13.31 -13.21
CA ALA A 222 -13.98 -14.71 -13.11
C ALA A 222 -14.86 -14.96 -11.88
N PHE A 223 -15.60 -16.07 -11.90
CA PHE A 223 -16.34 -16.53 -10.73
C PHE A 223 -15.36 -16.80 -9.58
N GLY A 224 -15.68 -16.29 -8.39
CA GLY A 224 -14.87 -16.46 -7.19
C GLY A 224 -13.76 -15.41 -7.02
N ASP A 225 -13.56 -14.48 -7.97
CA ASP A 225 -12.65 -13.36 -7.79
C ASP A 225 -13.07 -12.54 -6.55
N VAL A 226 -12.09 -12.06 -5.78
CA VAL A 226 -12.28 -11.31 -4.54
C VAL A 226 -11.69 -9.91 -4.66
N GLY A 227 -12.29 -8.93 -3.98
CA GLY A 227 -11.82 -7.55 -4.04
C GLY A 227 -12.87 -6.56 -3.57
N PRO A 228 -12.53 -5.25 -3.55
CA PRO A 228 -13.42 -4.20 -3.04
C PRO A 228 -14.67 -3.99 -3.90
N MET A 229 -14.75 -4.60 -5.09
CA MET A 229 -15.89 -4.52 -6.00
C MET A 229 -17.04 -5.46 -5.61
N TRP A 230 -16.79 -6.48 -4.78
CA TRP A 230 -17.79 -7.51 -4.42
C TRP A 230 -17.95 -7.65 -2.92
N ALA A 231 -19.16 -7.97 -2.47
CA ALA A 231 -19.46 -8.12 -1.04
C ALA A 231 -18.81 -9.36 -0.41
N ARG A 232 -18.60 -10.43 -1.18
CA ARG A 232 -17.87 -11.64 -0.76
C ARG A 232 -16.90 -12.09 -1.84
N TYR A 233 -17.44 -12.43 -2.99
CA TYR A 233 -16.72 -12.82 -4.20
C TYR A 233 -17.63 -12.57 -5.41
N HIS A 234 -17.05 -12.57 -6.60
CA HIS A 234 -17.77 -12.42 -7.86
C HIS A 234 -18.59 -13.69 -8.19
N THR A 235 -19.90 -13.56 -8.42
CA THR A 235 -20.85 -14.69 -8.51
C THR A 235 -21.15 -15.17 -9.92
N GLY A 236 -20.47 -14.60 -10.93
CA GLY A 236 -20.65 -14.93 -12.34
C GLY A 236 -19.36 -14.82 -13.14
N LEU A 237 -19.51 -14.64 -14.45
CA LEU A 237 -18.45 -14.23 -15.38
C LEU A 237 -18.80 -12.87 -15.97
N ASP A 238 -17.83 -11.96 -15.98
CA ASP A 238 -17.98 -10.65 -16.62
C ASP A 238 -17.32 -10.68 -18.00
N PHE A 239 -18.15 -10.66 -19.04
CA PHE A 239 -17.71 -10.61 -20.43
C PHE A 239 -17.39 -9.19 -20.85
N HIS A 240 -16.29 -9.02 -21.58
CA HIS A 240 -16.00 -7.77 -22.25
C HIS A 240 -16.95 -7.60 -23.43
N ALA A 241 -17.81 -6.60 -23.34
CA ALA A 241 -18.79 -6.29 -24.38
C ALA A 241 -19.11 -4.81 -24.41
N GLY A 242 -19.31 -4.26 -25.61
CA GLY A 242 -19.63 -2.86 -25.81
C GLY A 242 -21.07 -2.53 -25.42
N LEU A 243 -21.35 -1.28 -25.03
CA LEU A 243 -22.73 -0.81 -24.85
C LEU A 243 -23.54 -1.07 -26.14
N GLY A 244 -24.70 -1.73 -25.99
CA GLY A 244 -25.58 -2.06 -27.11
C GLY A 244 -25.20 -3.34 -27.87
N GLU A 245 -24.13 -4.04 -27.48
CA GLU A 245 -23.76 -5.31 -28.11
C GLU A 245 -24.86 -6.37 -27.88
N PRO A 246 -25.23 -7.18 -28.90
CA PRO A 246 -26.26 -8.21 -28.74
C PRO A 246 -25.85 -9.32 -27.78
N ILE A 247 -26.71 -9.61 -26.79
CA ILE A 247 -26.59 -10.74 -25.87
C ILE A 247 -27.41 -11.90 -26.42
N ARG A 248 -26.83 -13.09 -26.45
CA ARG A 248 -27.46 -14.29 -27.00
C ARG A 248 -27.81 -15.30 -25.91
N ALA A 249 -28.95 -15.97 -26.07
CA ALA A 249 -29.25 -17.16 -25.27
C ALA A 249 -28.17 -18.23 -25.51
N VAL A 250 -27.53 -18.69 -24.44
CA VAL A 250 -26.43 -19.67 -24.55
C VAL A 250 -26.91 -21.06 -24.97
N ALA A 251 -28.16 -21.40 -24.67
CA ALA A 251 -28.79 -22.67 -25.00
C ALA A 251 -30.30 -22.51 -25.17
N ASP A 252 -30.97 -23.51 -25.76
CA ASP A 252 -32.42 -23.56 -25.87
C ASP A 252 -33.09 -23.48 -24.49
N GLY A 253 -34.19 -22.73 -24.39
CA GLY A 253 -34.85 -22.53 -23.11
C GLY A 253 -36.13 -21.71 -23.15
N VAL A 254 -36.62 -21.37 -21.96
CA VAL A 254 -37.78 -20.51 -21.72
C VAL A 254 -37.36 -19.35 -20.83
N VAL A 255 -37.71 -18.13 -21.22
CA VAL A 255 -37.47 -16.93 -20.41
C VAL A 255 -38.33 -16.99 -19.15
N THR A 256 -37.71 -16.94 -17.97
CA THR A 256 -38.39 -17.00 -16.67
C THR A 256 -38.39 -15.67 -15.93
N LEU A 257 -37.45 -14.77 -16.27
CA LEU A 257 -37.38 -13.40 -15.77
C LEU A 257 -36.98 -12.46 -16.91
N ALA A 258 -37.61 -11.29 -16.97
CA ALA A 258 -37.27 -10.23 -17.91
C ALA A 258 -37.67 -8.88 -17.30
N GLY A 259 -36.69 -8.09 -16.82
CA GLY A 259 -36.94 -6.77 -16.25
C GLY A 259 -36.04 -6.45 -15.06
N ARG A 260 -36.52 -5.54 -14.19
CA ARG A 260 -35.89 -5.20 -12.90
C ARG A 260 -36.64 -5.94 -11.78
N ASN A 261 -36.43 -7.26 -11.67
CA ASN A 261 -37.24 -8.15 -10.82
C ASN A 261 -36.87 -8.13 -9.31
N GLY A 262 -36.60 -6.95 -8.75
CA GLY A 262 -36.20 -6.77 -7.33
C GLY A 262 -34.71 -6.95 -7.05
N ASP A 263 -33.95 -7.50 -8.00
CA ASP A 263 -32.51 -7.69 -7.93
C ASP A 263 -31.77 -6.39 -8.33
N SER A 264 -31.77 -5.41 -7.43
CA SER A 264 -31.25 -4.04 -7.72
C SER A 264 -29.80 -4.00 -8.21
N TRP A 265 -28.97 -4.96 -7.80
CA TRP A 265 -27.58 -5.08 -8.24
C TRP A 265 -27.49 -5.42 -9.73
N ALA A 266 -28.39 -6.27 -10.24
CA ALA A 266 -28.36 -6.78 -11.62
C ALA A 266 -28.87 -5.77 -12.65
N GLY A 267 -29.64 -4.75 -12.22
CA GLY A 267 -30.28 -3.82 -13.15
C GLY A 267 -31.34 -4.51 -14.00
N LEU A 268 -31.43 -4.15 -15.29
CA LEU A 268 -32.21 -4.92 -16.25
C LEU A 268 -31.51 -6.25 -16.50
N HIS A 269 -32.26 -7.34 -16.40
CA HIS A 269 -31.73 -8.67 -16.61
C HIS A 269 -32.77 -9.60 -17.23
N VAL A 270 -32.26 -10.67 -17.85
CA VAL A 270 -33.03 -11.76 -18.41
C VAL A 270 -32.54 -13.06 -17.78
N ALA A 271 -33.44 -13.95 -17.40
CA ALA A 271 -33.09 -15.31 -16.98
C ALA A 271 -33.77 -16.33 -17.88
N VAL A 272 -33.00 -17.29 -18.40
CA VAL A 272 -33.48 -18.35 -19.29
C VAL A 272 -33.32 -19.68 -18.59
N GLN A 273 -34.42 -20.41 -18.43
CA GLN A 273 -34.40 -21.76 -17.89
C GLN A 273 -34.33 -22.79 -19.03
N HIS A 274 -33.41 -23.74 -18.88
CA HIS A 274 -33.03 -24.74 -19.87
C HIS A 274 -33.47 -26.14 -19.45
N ALA A 275 -33.25 -27.13 -20.32
CA ALA A 275 -33.50 -28.53 -20.00
C ALA A 275 -32.75 -28.98 -18.73
N GLY A 276 -33.38 -29.88 -17.98
CA GLY A 276 -32.85 -30.35 -16.69
C GLY A 276 -33.00 -29.35 -15.54
N GLY A 277 -33.61 -28.17 -15.78
CA GLY A 277 -33.88 -27.16 -14.75
C GLY A 277 -32.73 -26.17 -14.49
N TRP A 278 -31.64 -26.27 -15.25
CA TRP A 278 -30.56 -25.26 -15.24
C TRP A 278 -31.09 -23.91 -15.66
N THR A 279 -30.62 -22.84 -15.03
CA THR A 279 -31.03 -21.48 -15.40
C THR A 279 -29.81 -20.60 -15.60
N THR A 280 -29.79 -19.81 -16.66
CA THR A 280 -28.77 -18.78 -16.90
C THR A 280 -29.36 -17.40 -16.67
N MET A 281 -28.54 -16.45 -16.24
CA MET A 281 -28.97 -15.06 -16.06
C MET A 281 -27.96 -14.10 -16.68
N ASP A 282 -28.48 -13.16 -17.47
CA ASP A 282 -27.75 -12.09 -18.14
C ASP A 282 -28.16 -10.77 -17.50
N ALA A 283 -27.19 -10.07 -16.89
CA ALA A 283 -27.42 -8.85 -16.13
C ALA A 283 -26.77 -7.61 -16.75
N HIS A 284 -27.15 -6.45 -16.21
CA HIS A 284 -26.70 -5.12 -16.60
C HIS A 284 -27.15 -4.65 -17.98
N LEU A 285 -28.24 -5.20 -18.51
CA LEU A 285 -28.75 -4.91 -19.86
C LEU A 285 -29.12 -3.43 -20.04
N SER A 286 -29.02 -2.94 -21.27
CA SER A 286 -29.57 -1.64 -21.68
C SER A 286 -30.99 -1.77 -22.22
N ALA A 287 -31.27 -2.90 -22.89
CA ALA A 287 -32.59 -3.24 -23.42
C ALA A 287 -32.82 -4.74 -23.35
N ILE A 288 -34.09 -5.13 -23.21
CA ILE A 288 -34.55 -6.52 -23.22
C ILE A 288 -35.31 -6.74 -24.52
N GLN A 289 -35.02 -7.84 -25.22
CA GLN A 289 -35.64 -8.17 -26.52
C GLN A 289 -36.57 -9.38 -26.45
N VAL A 290 -36.84 -9.87 -25.24
CA VAL A 290 -37.68 -11.05 -24.98
C VAL A 290 -38.64 -10.81 -23.83
N GLN A 291 -39.65 -11.68 -23.73
CA GLN A 291 -40.67 -11.60 -22.69
C GLN A 291 -40.72 -12.90 -21.88
N VAL A 292 -41.17 -12.81 -20.62
CA VAL A 292 -41.36 -14.01 -19.76
C VAL A 292 -42.31 -15.00 -20.44
N GLY A 293 -41.96 -16.28 -20.43
CA GLY A 293 -42.68 -17.37 -21.10
C GLY A 293 -42.25 -17.60 -22.55
N GLN A 294 -41.46 -16.71 -23.15
CA GLN A 294 -40.96 -16.89 -24.51
C GLN A 294 -39.96 -18.05 -24.59
N ARG A 295 -40.13 -18.92 -25.59
CA ARG A 295 -39.13 -19.94 -25.96
C ARG A 295 -38.04 -19.28 -26.80
N VAL A 296 -36.79 -19.56 -26.46
CA VAL A 296 -35.60 -19.07 -27.18
C VAL A 296 -34.73 -20.27 -27.57
N ARG A 297 -34.00 -20.11 -28.66
CA ARG A 297 -32.98 -21.06 -29.12
C ARG A 297 -31.58 -20.55 -28.82
N ALA A 298 -30.62 -21.46 -28.75
CA ALA A 298 -29.21 -21.11 -28.68
C ALA A 298 -28.85 -20.12 -29.80
N GLY A 299 -28.30 -18.95 -29.43
CA GLY A 299 -27.89 -17.90 -30.36
C GLY A 299 -28.93 -16.81 -30.63
N ASP A 300 -30.19 -16.99 -30.21
CA ASP A 300 -31.23 -15.95 -30.30
C ASP A 300 -30.83 -14.75 -29.45
N VAL A 301 -31.02 -13.54 -29.97
CA VAL A 301 -30.74 -12.31 -29.22
C VAL A 301 -31.83 -12.11 -28.17
N ILE A 302 -31.42 -11.98 -26.91
CA ILE A 302 -32.32 -11.84 -25.76
C ILE A 302 -32.29 -10.45 -25.14
N GLY A 303 -31.27 -9.67 -25.43
CA GLY A 303 -31.09 -8.33 -24.90
C GLY A 303 -29.86 -7.65 -25.48
N LEU A 304 -29.61 -6.44 -25.03
CA LEU A 304 -28.44 -5.65 -25.40
C LEU A 304 -27.63 -5.33 -24.15
N VAL A 305 -26.30 -5.41 -24.28
CA VAL A 305 -25.36 -5.04 -23.22
C VAL A 305 -25.59 -3.60 -22.79
N GLY A 306 -25.50 -3.35 -21.48
CA GLY A 306 -25.75 -2.05 -20.90
C GLY A 306 -24.83 -1.75 -19.73
N ALA A 307 -25.27 -0.80 -18.93
CA ALA A 307 -24.63 -0.42 -17.68
C ALA A 307 -25.70 -0.13 -16.60
N THR A 308 -26.75 -0.94 -16.54
CA THR A 308 -27.80 -0.78 -15.52
C THR A 308 -27.47 -1.59 -14.26
N GLY A 309 -27.92 -1.14 -13.09
CA GLY A 309 -27.61 -1.80 -11.82
C GLY A 309 -26.30 -1.30 -11.20
N ASN A 310 -25.63 -2.16 -10.43
CA ASN A 310 -24.38 -1.82 -9.75
C ASN A 310 -23.17 -2.22 -10.61
N VAL A 311 -22.71 -1.30 -11.47
CA VAL A 311 -21.62 -1.53 -12.41
C VAL A 311 -20.65 -0.35 -12.48
N THR A 312 -19.40 -0.62 -12.88
CA THR A 312 -18.38 0.41 -13.13
C THR A 312 -18.35 0.91 -14.58
N GLY A 313 -18.90 0.13 -15.51
CA GLY A 313 -18.99 0.44 -16.93
C GLY A 313 -19.68 -0.68 -17.71
N PRO A 314 -19.88 -0.52 -19.03
CA PRO A 314 -20.55 -1.53 -19.84
C PRO A 314 -19.80 -2.87 -19.87
N HIS A 315 -20.52 -3.93 -19.53
CA HIS A 315 -20.10 -5.33 -19.64
C HIS A 315 -21.34 -6.23 -19.52
N LEU A 316 -21.20 -7.52 -19.83
CA LEU A 316 -22.23 -8.52 -19.52
C LEU A 316 -21.81 -9.31 -18.28
N HIS A 317 -22.62 -9.26 -17.23
CA HIS A 317 -22.49 -10.18 -16.10
C HIS A 317 -23.38 -11.41 -16.33
N PHE A 318 -22.77 -12.58 -16.30
CA PHE A 318 -23.42 -13.85 -16.63
C PHE A 318 -23.32 -14.85 -15.48
N GLU A 319 -24.45 -15.41 -15.07
CA GLU A 319 -24.53 -16.39 -13.98
C GLU A 319 -25.21 -17.69 -14.43
N VAL A 320 -24.86 -18.79 -13.77
CA VAL A 320 -25.47 -20.11 -13.96
C VAL A 320 -25.99 -20.62 -12.63
N TYR A 321 -27.21 -21.11 -12.65
CA TYR A 321 -27.95 -21.58 -11.49
C TYR A 321 -28.33 -23.07 -11.65
N PRO A 322 -28.05 -23.92 -10.65
CA PRO A 322 -28.46 -25.31 -10.69
C PRO A 322 -29.97 -25.47 -10.51
N PRO A 323 -30.52 -26.65 -10.84
CA PRO A 323 -31.96 -26.90 -10.76
C PRO A 323 -32.56 -26.58 -9.38
N GLY A 324 -33.66 -25.82 -9.39
CA GLY A 324 -34.37 -25.42 -8.17
C GLY A 324 -33.76 -24.21 -7.44
N VAL A 325 -32.72 -23.58 -7.99
CA VAL A 325 -32.20 -22.29 -7.48
C VAL A 325 -32.85 -21.14 -8.24
N ARG A 326 -33.35 -20.15 -7.50
CA ARG A 326 -33.90 -18.91 -8.07
C ARG A 326 -32.75 -18.07 -8.64
N PRO A 327 -32.82 -17.60 -9.90
CA PRO A 327 -31.89 -16.59 -10.40
C PRO A 327 -31.93 -15.33 -9.53
N GLY A 328 -30.76 -14.73 -9.29
CA GLY A 328 -30.56 -13.65 -8.33
C GLY A 328 -30.18 -14.12 -6.91
N ASP A 329 -30.26 -15.43 -6.60
CA ASP A 329 -29.66 -15.99 -5.37
C ASP A 329 -28.15 -16.20 -5.58
N VAL A 330 -27.43 -15.08 -5.66
CA VAL A 330 -26.06 -14.97 -6.17
C VAL A 330 -25.06 -15.94 -5.51
N TYR A 331 -25.23 -16.29 -4.24
CA TYR A 331 -24.31 -17.21 -3.54
C TYR A 331 -24.67 -18.70 -3.71
N ARG A 332 -25.70 -18.98 -4.50
CA ARG A 332 -26.07 -20.33 -4.95
C ARG A 332 -25.89 -20.51 -6.45
N ALA A 333 -25.41 -19.49 -7.15
CA ALA A 333 -24.87 -19.62 -8.50
C ALA A 333 -23.63 -20.53 -8.47
N VAL A 334 -23.37 -21.21 -9.58
CA VAL A 334 -22.19 -22.04 -9.80
C VAL A 334 -21.26 -21.35 -10.80
N ASN A 335 -19.98 -21.73 -10.81
CA ASN A 335 -19.02 -21.21 -11.77
C ASN A 335 -19.51 -21.46 -13.21
N PRO A 336 -19.77 -20.39 -14.00
CA PRO A 336 -20.26 -20.55 -15.36
C PRO A 336 -19.24 -21.16 -16.32
N LEU A 337 -17.94 -20.99 -16.07
CA LEU A 337 -16.89 -21.38 -17.02
C LEU A 337 -16.87 -22.91 -17.25
N PRO A 338 -16.79 -23.78 -16.22
CA PRO A 338 -16.87 -25.23 -16.43
C PRO A 338 -18.18 -25.69 -17.07
N TRP A 339 -19.30 -25.00 -16.80
CA TRP A 339 -20.60 -25.32 -17.39
C TRP A 339 -20.61 -25.02 -18.89
N LEU A 340 -20.10 -23.85 -19.29
CA LEU A 340 -19.97 -23.45 -20.69
C LEU A 340 -18.99 -24.36 -21.45
N GLU A 341 -17.84 -24.69 -20.86
CA GLU A 341 -16.85 -25.59 -21.44
C GLU A 341 -17.39 -27.02 -21.64
N HIS A 342 -18.18 -27.51 -20.67
CA HIS A 342 -18.83 -28.82 -20.78
C HIS A 342 -19.74 -28.91 -22.02
N TYR A 343 -20.39 -27.81 -22.40
CA TYR A 343 -21.24 -27.72 -23.59
C TYR A 343 -20.53 -27.17 -24.83
N GLY A 344 -19.19 -27.17 -24.83
CA GLY A 344 -18.37 -26.90 -26.01
C GLY A 344 -18.03 -25.43 -26.26
N VAL A 345 -18.34 -24.53 -25.33
CA VAL A 345 -17.97 -23.11 -25.43
C VAL A 345 -16.54 -22.91 -24.94
N GLN A 346 -15.69 -22.36 -25.80
CA GLN A 346 -14.31 -22.01 -25.44
C GLN A 346 -14.22 -20.50 -25.20
N LEU A 347 -13.84 -20.12 -23.97
CA LEU A 347 -13.65 -18.72 -23.60
C LEU A 347 -12.17 -18.42 -23.38
N ARG A 348 -11.79 -17.15 -23.61
CA ARG A 348 -10.45 -16.65 -23.29
C ARG A 348 -10.53 -15.62 -22.18
N ARG A 349 -9.67 -15.76 -21.17
CA ARG A 349 -9.45 -14.71 -20.17
C ARG A 349 -8.53 -13.64 -20.77
N SER A 350 -8.88 -12.39 -20.59
CA SER A 350 -8.03 -11.22 -20.93
C SER A 350 -7.55 -10.49 -19.70
#